data_AF-M2RTA5-F1
#
_entry.id   AF-M2RTA5-F1
#
_cell.length_a   1.000
_cell.length_b   1.000
_cell.length_c   1.000
_cell.angle_alpha   90.00
_cell.angle_beta   90.00
_cell.angle_gamma   90.00
#
_symmetry.space_group_name_H-M   'P 1'
#
loop_
_entity.id
_entity.type
_entity.pdbx_description
1 polymer ?
#
loop_
_entity_poly.entity_id
_entity_poly.type
_entity_poly.pdbx_seq_one_letter_code
_entity_poly.pdbx_strand_id
1 'polypeptide(L)'
;MSRILRAPLSILLLLSCALNASAHGSKEHAQVEVPPDADWATRHMAEEHHIAGFDAEFFFRLHDYDNTGLWAAMDIRRTYGLEDASSASISDAKKQLVVQTILDMFDINKDGVITLEEFAKKDAEGTKLPDFGLGPGHHGDDEYEYEIHHWEKYHSGDDVKEEDLNHPEDIAHFKMHEEKEARQEEWERLELRGVVEKNIPEKFRRHR
;
A
#
# COMPACT_ATOMS: atom_id res chain seq x y z
N MET A 1 -24.28 -49.67 -39.20
CA MET A 1 -22.97 -49.91 -38.55
C MET A 1 -22.49 -48.60 -37.99
N SER A 2 -22.53 -48.40 -36.67
CA SER A 2 -21.92 -47.22 -36.04
C SER A 2 -21.09 -47.70 -34.86
N ARG A 3 -19.77 -47.58 -34.97
CA ARG A 3 -18.82 -47.94 -33.90
C ARG A 3 -18.63 -46.71 -33.03
N ILE A 4 -19.22 -46.71 -31.84
CA ILE A 4 -18.95 -45.70 -30.82
C ILE A 4 -17.58 -46.05 -30.22
N LEU A 5 -16.57 -45.22 -30.47
CA LEU A 5 -15.28 -45.32 -29.79
C LEU A 5 -15.49 -44.99 -28.31
N ARG A 6 -15.21 -45.97 -27.44
CA ARG A 6 -15.12 -45.77 -25.99
C ARG A 6 -13.70 -45.38 -25.64
N ALA A 7 -13.46 -44.11 -25.38
CA ALA A 7 -12.21 -43.67 -24.77
C ALA A 7 -12.24 -43.97 -23.25
N PRO A 8 -11.16 -44.49 -22.66
CA PRO A 8 -11.10 -44.73 -21.22
C PRO A 8 -11.10 -43.41 -20.45
N LEU A 9 -11.91 -43.34 -19.39
CA LEU A 9 -12.14 -42.16 -18.54
C LEU A 9 -10.83 -41.53 -18.01
N SER A 10 -9.76 -42.31 -17.91
CA SER A 10 -8.43 -41.89 -17.48
C SER A 10 -7.74 -40.90 -18.43
N ILE A 11 -8.09 -40.88 -19.72
CA ILE A 11 -7.53 -39.93 -20.69
C ILE A 11 -8.18 -38.54 -20.54
N LEU A 12 -9.47 -38.48 -20.14
CA LEU A 12 -10.13 -37.19 -19.89
C LEU A 12 -9.57 -36.49 -18.65
N LEU A 13 -9.16 -37.22 -17.62
CA LEU A 13 -8.70 -36.64 -16.35
C LEU A 13 -7.29 -36.02 -16.46
N LEU A 14 -6.42 -36.57 -17.32
CA LEU A 14 -5.08 -36.02 -17.57
C LEU A 14 -5.13 -34.75 -18.43
N LEU A 15 -6.16 -34.57 -19.26
CA LEU A 15 -6.33 -33.35 -20.06
C LEU A 15 -6.83 -32.17 -19.22
N SER A 16 -7.60 -32.42 -18.15
CA SER A 16 -8.08 -31.37 -17.23
C SER A 16 -6.99 -30.76 -16.34
N CYS A 17 -5.86 -31.44 -16.13
CA CYS A 17 -4.75 -30.90 -15.33
C CYS A 17 -3.82 -29.97 -16.11
N ALA A 18 -3.86 -29.99 -17.45
CA ALA A 18 -3.00 -29.16 -18.30
C ALA A 18 -3.61 -27.79 -18.65
N LEU A 19 -4.86 -27.51 -18.26
CA LEU A 19 -5.60 -26.31 -18.64
C LEU A 19 -5.61 -25.19 -17.57
N ASN A 20 -4.97 -25.38 -16.41
CA ASN A 20 -4.98 -24.40 -15.32
C ASN A 20 -3.63 -23.66 -15.11
N ALA A 21 -2.73 -23.69 -16.09
CA ALA A 21 -1.47 -22.91 -16.04
C ALA A 21 -1.42 -21.92 -17.21
N SER A 22 -2.40 -21.02 -17.28
CA SER A 22 -2.34 -19.78 -18.06
C SER A 22 -3.37 -18.82 -17.50
N ALA A 23 -3.02 -18.22 -16.37
CA ALA A 23 -3.71 -17.07 -15.82
C ALA A 23 -2.69 -16.04 -15.31
N HIS A 24 -1.75 -15.67 -16.18
CA HIS A 24 -1.04 -14.39 -16.09
C HIS A 24 -1.17 -13.75 -17.45
N GLY A 25 -2.36 -13.17 -17.69
CA GLY A 25 -2.65 -12.38 -18.87
C GLY A 25 -2.69 -10.91 -18.47
N SER A 26 -1.84 -10.11 -19.11
CA SER A 26 -1.49 -8.71 -18.93
C SER A 26 -2.65 -7.70 -19.06
N LYS A 27 -3.77 -7.93 -18.34
CA LYS A 27 -4.94 -7.05 -18.33
C LYS A 27 -5.39 -6.63 -16.93
N GLU A 28 -4.60 -6.90 -15.89
CA GLU A 28 -4.99 -6.58 -14.50
C GLU A 28 -4.67 -5.14 -14.06
N HIS A 29 -3.86 -4.39 -14.81
CA HIS A 29 -3.41 -3.03 -14.41
C HIS A 29 -4.30 -1.88 -14.94
N ALA A 30 -5.57 -2.13 -15.22
CA ALA A 30 -6.47 -1.06 -15.64
C ALA A 30 -6.87 -0.22 -14.41
N GLN A 31 -6.28 0.96 -14.29
CA GLN A 31 -6.61 1.96 -13.27
C GLN A 31 -8.13 2.15 -13.18
N VAL A 32 -8.66 2.11 -11.95
CA VAL A 32 -10.09 2.29 -11.69
C VAL A 32 -10.49 3.71 -12.08
N GLU A 33 -11.47 3.85 -12.98
CA GLU A 33 -12.00 5.16 -13.34
C GLU A 33 -12.69 5.82 -12.14
N VAL A 34 -12.16 6.96 -11.69
CA VAL A 34 -12.72 7.74 -10.58
C VAL A 34 -13.66 8.84 -11.11
N PRO A 35 -14.92 8.90 -10.66
CA PRO A 35 -15.80 10.02 -10.97
C PRO A 35 -15.20 11.38 -10.53
N PRO A 36 -15.33 12.46 -11.32
CA PRO A 36 -14.78 13.77 -10.96
C PRO A 36 -15.31 14.34 -9.63
N ASP A 37 -16.49 13.93 -9.21
CA ASP A 37 -17.18 14.33 -7.97
C ASP A 37 -17.13 13.27 -6.87
N ALA A 38 -16.32 12.21 -7.05
CA ALA A 38 -16.14 11.18 -6.04
C ALA A 38 -15.61 11.76 -4.72
N ASP A 39 -16.14 11.25 -3.61
CA ASP A 39 -15.63 11.58 -2.28
C ASP A 39 -14.19 11.09 -2.08
N TRP A 40 -13.53 11.63 -1.06
CA TRP A 40 -12.12 11.35 -0.82
C TRP A 40 -11.85 9.86 -0.61
N ALA A 41 -12.71 9.16 0.15
CA ALA A 41 -12.54 7.72 0.41
C ALA A 41 -12.66 6.90 -0.89
N THR A 42 -13.60 7.26 -1.76
CA THR A 42 -13.78 6.60 -3.06
C THR A 42 -12.56 6.80 -3.96
N ARG A 43 -12.03 8.02 -4.00
CA ARG A 43 -10.81 8.33 -4.75
C ARG A 43 -9.60 7.60 -4.18
N HIS A 44 -9.43 7.63 -2.87
CA HIS A 44 -8.39 6.92 -2.14
C HIS A 44 -8.38 5.42 -2.47
N MET A 45 -9.54 4.76 -2.36
CA MET A 45 -9.65 3.32 -2.63
C MET A 45 -9.36 2.97 -4.09
N ALA A 46 -9.70 3.84 -5.03
CA ALA A 46 -9.43 3.62 -6.44
C ALA A 46 -7.96 3.86 -6.81
N GLU A 47 -7.34 4.92 -6.27
CA GLU A 47 -5.97 5.33 -6.61
C GLU A 47 -4.91 4.53 -5.85
N GLU A 48 -5.13 4.21 -4.57
CA GLU A 48 -4.14 3.53 -3.71
C GLU A 48 -4.33 2.01 -3.63
N HIS A 49 -5.55 1.53 -3.86
CA HIS A 49 -5.90 0.11 -3.69
C HIS A 49 -6.53 -0.54 -4.93
N HIS A 50 -6.78 0.22 -6.00
CA HIS A 50 -7.51 -0.24 -7.20
C HIS A 50 -8.88 -0.89 -6.91
N ILE A 51 -9.59 -0.38 -5.90
CA ILE A 51 -10.89 -0.90 -5.47
C ILE A 51 -12.00 0.10 -5.80
N ALA A 52 -12.88 -0.26 -6.73
CA ALA A 52 -14.02 0.55 -7.15
C ALA A 52 -15.26 0.43 -6.23
N GLY A 53 -15.33 -0.61 -5.41
CA GLY A 53 -16.50 -0.92 -4.59
C GLY A 53 -16.12 -1.48 -3.23
N PHE A 54 -16.55 -0.81 -2.17
CA PHE A 54 -16.29 -1.15 -0.79
C PHE A 54 -17.44 -0.68 0.11
N ASP A 55 -17.52 -1.23 1.32
CA ASP A 55 -18.35 -0.71 2.39
C ASP A 55 -17.50 -0.13 3.53
N ALA A 56 -18.16 0.49 4.51
CA ALA A 56 -17.48 1.12 5.64
C ALA A 56 -16.66 0.13 6.46
N GLU A 57 -17.11 -1.13 6.58
CA GLU A 57 -16.39 -2.16 7.33
C GLU A 57 -15.10 -2.56 6.61
N PHE A 58 -15.17 -2.78 5.30
CA PHE A 58 -14.00 -3.08 4.49
C PHE A 58 -12.99 -1.93 4.53
N PHE A 59 -13.43 -0.68 4.35
CA PHE A 59 -12.57 0.49 4.44
C PHE A 59 -11.89 0.56 5.81
N PHE A 60 -12.65 0.42 6.90
CA PHE A 60 -12.10 0.49 8.25
C PHE A 60 -11.03 -0.57 8.48
N ARG A 61 -11.33 -1.84 8.18
CA ARG A 61 -10.41 -2.96 8.42
C ARG A 61 -9.16 -2.90 7.56
N LEU A 62 -9.27 -2.44 6.32
CA LEU A 62 -8.11 -2.31 5.43
C LEU A 62 -7.08 -1.31 5.96
N HIS A 63 -7.54 -0.29 6.69
CA HIS A 63 -6.70 0.76 7.25
C HIS A 63 -6.49 0.64 8.77
N ASP A 64 -6.90 -0.47 9.36
CA ASP A 64 -6.48 -0.88 10.70
C ASP A 64 -5.12 -1.58 10.59
N TYR A 65 -4.06 -0.78 10.44
CA TYR A 65 -2.76 -1.28 9.99
C TYR A 65 -2.09 -2.22 11.01
N ASP A 66 -2.39 -2.05 12.29
CA ASP A 66 -1.87 -2.90 13.37
C ASP A 66 -2.85 -3.99 13.83
N ASN A 67 -4.02 -4.10 13.16
CA ASN A 67 -5.07 -5.09 13.41
C ASN A 67 -5.58 -5.07 14.87
N THR A 68 -5.67 -3.88 15.47
CA THR A 68 -6.17 -3.73 16.84
C THR A 68 -7.70 -3.67 16.92
N GLY A 69 -8.38 -3.55 15.78
CA GLY A 69 -9.82 -3.30 15.69
C GLY A 69 -10.18 -1.84 15.97
N LEU A 70 -9.18 -0.95 16.01
CA LEU A 70 -9.30 0.46 16.36
C LEU A 70 -8.53 1.28 15.33
N TRP A 71 -9.04 2.46 14.99
CA TRP A 71 -8.21 3.49 14.36
C TRP A 71 -7.68 4.43 15.43
N ALA A 72 -6.39 4.37 15.66
CA ALA A 72 -5.67 5.35 16.46
C ALA A 72 -5.21 6.54 15.60
N ALA A 73 -4.60 7.53 16.25
CA ALA A 73 -4.01 8.69 15.58
C ALA A 73 -3.01 8.29 14.47
N MET A 74 -2.30 7.18 14.63
CA MET A 74 -1.33 6.71 13.63
C MET A 74 -2.02 6.13 12.40
N ASP A 75 -3.10 5.37 12.56
CA ASP A 75 -3.88 4.85 11.43
C ASP A 75 -4.45 6.01 10.62
N ILE A 76 -5.04 7.01 11.28
CA ILE A 76 -5.54 8.23 10.62
C ILE A 76 -4.41 8.94 9.84
N ARG A 77 -3.24 9.11 10.47
CA ARG A 77 -2.10 9.76 9.79
C ARG A 77 -1.67 8.96 8.57
N ARG A 78 -1.56 7.64 8.71
CA ARG A 78 -1.13 6.75 7.65
C ARG A 78 -2.14 6.73 6.49
N THR A 79 -3.44 6.58 6.77
CA THR A 79 -4.51 6.61 5.74
C THR A 79 -4.52 7.91 4.93
N TYR A 80 -4.16 9.04 5.54
CA TYR A 80 -4.03 10.34 4.85
C TYR A 80 -2.61 10.61 4.30
N GLY A 81 -1.75 9.60 4.25
CA GLY A 81 -0.37 9.68 3.75
C GLY A 81 0.53 10.66 4.49
N LEU A 82 0.25 10.95 5.75
CA LEU A 82 0.99 11.91 6.57
C LEU A 82 2.29 11.34 7.15
N GLU A 83 2.55 10.04 6.96
CA GLU A 83 3.81 9.38 7.30
C GLU A 83 4.70 9.15 6.09
N ASP A 84 4.19 9.38 4.87
CA ASP A 84 4.97 9.22 3.64
C ASP A 84 6.04 10.32 3.51
N ALA A 85 7.14 9.99 2.82
CA ALA A 85 8.24 10.92 2.58
C ALA A 85 7.81 12.17 1.79
N SER A 86 6.85 12.07 0.87
CA SER A 86 6.30 13.21 0.14
C SER A 86 5.61 14.23 1.05
N SER A 87 5.11 13.77 2.21
CA SER A 87 4.45 14.60 3.22
C SER A 87 5.42 15.38 4.13
N ALA A 88 6.74 15.25 3.93
CA ALA A 88 7.77 15.86 4.79
C ALA A 88 7.68 17.39 4.88
N SER A 89 7.07 18.05 3.90
CA SER A 89 6.85 19.51 3.90
C SER A 89 5.63 19.94 4.75
N ILE A 90 4.76 19.01 5.12
CA ILE A 90 3.57 19.27 5.93
C ILE A 90 3.99 19.40 7.40
N SER A 91 3.62 20.50 8.04
CA SER A 91 3.96 20.72 9.46
C SER A 91 3.23 19.73 10.38
N ASP A 92 3.88 19.35 11.48
CA ASP A 92 3.25 18.48 12.50
C ASP A 92 1.96 19.06 13.06
N ALA A 93 1.87 20.39 13.19
CA ALA A 93 0.63 21.05 13.62
C ALA A 93 -0.53 20.79 12.64
N LYS A 94 -0.24 20.76 11.33
CA LYS A 94 -1.26 20.43 10.32
C LYS A 94 -1.58 18.94 10.30
N LYS A 95 -0.58 18.06 10.49
CA LYS A 95 -0.82 16.61 10.65
C LYS A 95 -1.71 16.32 11.86
N GLN A 96 -1.47 17.00 12.98
CA GLN A 96 -2.29 16.90 14.18
C GLN A 96 -3.72 17.43 13.97
N LEU A 97 -3.88 18.51 13.18
CA LEU A 97 -5.19 19.06 12.85
C LEU A 97 -6.05 18.05 12.07
N VAL A 98 -5.45 17.29 11.14
CA VAL A 98 -6.12 16.21 10.42
C VAL A 98 -6.63 15.17 11.41
N VAL A 99 -5.74 14.63 12.26
CA VAL A 99 -6.11 13.65 13.29
C VAL A 99 -7.25 14.14 14.17
N GLN A 100 -7.13 15.36 14.70
CA GLN A 100 -8.15 15.92 15.58
C GLN A 100 -9.49 16.08 14.88
N THR A 101 -9.48 16.51 13.62
CA THR A 101 -10.72 16.68 12.83
C THR A 101 -11.43 15.34 12.62
N ILE A 102 -10.67 14.27 12.33
CA ILE A 102 -11.23 12.92 12.15
C ILE A 102 -11.79 12.38 13.47
N LEU A 103 -11.04 12.49 14.58
CA LEU A 103 -11.54 12.12 15.90
C LEU A 103 -12.78 12.93 16.29
N ASP A 104 -12.82 14.23 16.00
CA ASP A 104 -13.98 15.07 16.30
C ASP A 104 -15.25 14.58 15.59
N MET A 105 -15.10 14.08 14.36
CA MET A 105 -16.19 13.56 13.53
C MET A 105 -16.61 12.14 13.90
N PHE A 106 -15.66 11.24 14.15
CA PHE A 106 -15.90 9.81 14.21
C PHE A 106 -15.80 9.19 15.59
N ASP A 107 -14.93 9.70 16.48
CA ASP A 107 -14.83 9.21 17.87
C ASP A 107 -16.02 9.78 18.67
N ILE A 108 -17.00 8.94 18.98
CA ILE A 108 -18.27 9.36 19.59
C ILE A 108 -18.10 9.48 21.10
N ASN A 109 -17.35 8.56 21.71
CA ASN A 109 -17.20 8.48 23.16
C ASN A 109 -16.06 9.39 23.70
N LYS A 110 -15.24 9.95 22.81
CA LYS A 110 -14.09 10.83 23.08
C LYS A 110 -12.95 10.15 23.86
N ASP A 111 -12.69 8.87 23.58
CA ASP A 111 -11.58 8.12 24.16
C ASP A 111 -10.26 8.22 23.37
N GLY A 112 -10.28 8.91 22.22
CA GLY A 112 -9.11 9.20 21.40
C GLY A 112 -8.80 8.15 20.34
N VAL A 113 -9.67 7.14 20.17
CA VAL A 113 -9.62 6.17 19.08
C VAL A 113 -10.99 6.05 18.43
N ILE A 114 -11.06 5.43 17.25
CA ILE A 114 -12.32 5.18 16.56
C ILE A 114 -12.52 3.67 16.46
N THR A 115 -13.64 3.18 16.96
CA THR A 115 -14.04 1.78 16.79
C THR A 115 -14.74 1.56 15.45
N LEU A 116 -14.78 0.31 14.97
CA LEU A 116 -15.58 -0.05 13.79
C LEU A 116 -17.06 0.35 13.94
N GLU A 117 -17.64 0.19 15.13
CA GLU A 117 -19.04 0.55 15.39
C GLU A 117 -19.28 2.05 15.21
N GLU A 118 -18.38 2.88 15.73
CA GLU A 118 -18.45 4.33 15.58
C GLU A 118 -18.28 4.77 14.13
N PHE A 119 -17.29 4.19 13.43
CA PHE A 119 -17.04 4.47 12.02
C PHE A 119 -18.24 4.10 11.16
N ALA A 120 -18.75 2.87 11.29
CA ALA A 120 -19.90 2.39 10.53
C ALA A 120 -21.18 3.19 10.84
N LYS A 121 -21.39 3.57 12.11
CA LYS A 121 -22.52 4.42 12.49
C LYS A 121 -22.45 5.79 11.80
N LYS A 122 -21.26 6.40 11.75
CA LYS A 122 -21.07 7.71 11.14
C LYS A 122 -21.22 7.69 9.63
N ASP A 123 -20.72 6.65 8.96
CA ASP A 123 -20.96 6.46 7.52
C ASP A 123 -22.46 6.26 7.23
N ALA A 124 -23.18 5.47 8.05
CA ALA A 124 -24.62 5.29 7.92
C ALA A 124 -25.42 6.60 8.15
N GLU A 125 -24.89 7.53 8.96
CA GLU A 125 -25.42 8.90 9.12
C GLU A 125 -25.08 9.82 7.93
N GLY A 126 -24.31 9.34 6.95
CA GLY A 126 -23.88 10.10 5.77
C GLY A 126 -22.62 10.93 5.99
N THR A 127 -21.90 10.72 7.10
CA THR A 127 -20.63 11.40 7.36
C THR A 127 -19.56 10.84 6.42
N LYS A 128 -18.90 11.73 5.65
CA LYS A 128 -17.82 11.35 4.73
C LYS A 128 -16.47 11.83 5.25
N LEU A 129 -15.44 11.05 4.98
CA LEU A 129 -14.06 11.44 5.26
C LEU A 129 -13.72 12.70 4.45
N PRO A 130 -13.22 13.77 5.10
CA PRO A 130 -12.93 15.03 4.43
C PRO A 130 -11.69 14.92 3.54
N ASP A 131 -11.72 15.64 2.42
CA ASP A 131 -10.54 15.92 1.60
C ASP A 131 -9.80 17.14 2.16
N PHE A 132 -8.59 16.94 2.69
CA PHE A 132 -7.76 18.05 3.21
C PHE A 132 -6.91 18.73 2.13
N GLY A 133 -7.01 18.30 0.87
CA GLY A 133 -6.17 18.77 -0.23
C GLY A 133 -4.71 18.33 -0.08
N LEU A 134 -4.48 17.15 0.52
CA LEU A 134 -3.14 16.62 0.79
C LEU A 134 -2.74 15.49 -0.17
N GLY A 135 -3.59 15.20 -1.16
CA GLY A 135 -3.39 14.10 -2.10
C GLY A 135 -4.25 12.88 -1.78
N PRO A 136 -3.98 11.76 -2.45
CA PRO A 136 -4.79 10.55 -2.33
C PRO A 136 -4.57 9.84 -1.01
N GLY A 137 -3.41 10.00 -0.36
CA GLY A 137 -3.11 9.41 0.95
C GLY A 137 -2.16 8.23 0.90
N HIS A 138 -1.11 8.31 0.07
CA HIS A 138 -0.01 7.32 -0.06
C HIS A 138 0.39 6.68 1.28
N HIS A 139 0.30 5.36 1.37
CA HIS A 139 0.58 4.61 2.61
C HIS A 139 1.20 3.22 2.42
N GLY A 140 1.48 2.87 1.16
CA GLY A 140 2.36 1.78 0.80
C GLY A 140 3.82 2.11 1.10
N ASP A 141 4.71 1.18 0.77
CA ASP A 141 6.15 1.43 0.81
C ASP A 141 6.64 2.02 -0.52
N ASP A 142 7.90 2.46 -0.56
CA ASP A 142 8.51 3.07 -1.76
C ASP A 142 8.38 2.20 -3.03
N GLU A 143 8.30 0.87 -2.87
CA GLU A 143 8.18 -0.08 -3.98
C GLU A 143 6.75 -0.11 -4.49
N TYR A 144 5.79 -0.30 -3.60
CA TYR A 144 4.38 -0.32 -3.93
C TYR A 144 3.93 1.00 -4.55
N GLU A 145 4.31 2.14 -3.97
CA GLU A 145 3.96 3.47 -4.49
C GLU A 145 4.55 3.71 -5.89
N TYR A 146 5.77 3.25 -6.16
CA TYR A 146 6.36 3.29 -7.49
C TYR A 146 5.59 2.40 -8.48
N GLU A 147 5.22 1.19 -8.06
CA GLU A 147 4.45 0.26 -8.90
C GLU A 147 3.11 0.87 -9.32
N ILE A 148 2.29 1.30 -8.36
CA ILE A 148 0.90 1.68 -8.64
C ILE A 148 0.75 3.08 -9.25
N HIS A 149 1.63 4.04 -8.90
CA HIS A 149 1.49 5.44 -9.36
C HIS A 149 2.36 5.77 -10.57
N HIS A 150 3.45 5.03 -10.77
CA HIS A 150 4.39 5.30 -11.84
C HIS A 150 4.48 4.16 -12.84
N TRP A 151 4.83 2.95 -12.40
CA TRP A 151 5.02 1.81 -13.30
C TRP A 151 3.74 1.48 -14.07
N GLU A 152 2.61 1.28 -13.40
CA GLU A 152 1.35 0.96 -14.10
C GLU A 152 0.91 2.06 -15.06
N LYS A 153 1.23 3.31 -14.75
CA LYS A 153 0.80 4.46 -15.55
C LYS A 153 1.65 4.65 -16.80
N TYR A 154 2.96 4.45 -16.69
CA TYR A 154 3.91 4.79 -17.74
C TYR A 154 4.53 3.56 -18.43
N HIS A 155 4.49 2.40 -17.76
CA HIS A 155 5.21 1.17 -18.13
C HIS A 155 4.33 -0.10 -18.12
N SER A 156 3.00 0.01 -18.18
CA SER A 156 2.07 -1.16 -18.16
C SER A 156 1.93 -1.94 -19.48
N GLY A 157 2.72 -1.62 -20.51
CA GLY A 157 2.67 -2.29 -21.81
C GLY A 157 3.47 -3.59 -21.87
N ASP A 158 3.07 -4.53 -22.74
CA ASP A 158 3.75 -5.82 -22.90
C ASP A 158 5.19 -5.72 -23.47
N ASP A 159 5.58 -4.56 -23.99
CA ASP A 159 6.83 -4.34 -24.73
C ASP A 159 7.78 -3.32 -24.07
N VAL A 160 7.66 -3.07 -22.75
CA VAL A 160 8.56 -2.15 -22.02
C VAL A 160 10.00 -2.64 -22.06
N LYS A 161 10.93 -1.74 -22.39
CA LYS A 161 12.37 -2.01 -22.42
C LYS A 161 13.12 -1.15 -21.42
N GLU A 162 14.34 -1.53 -21.11
CA GLU A 162 15.22 -0.78 -20.21
C GLU A 162 15.43 0.66 -20.69
N GLU A 163 15.46 0.92 -22.00
CA GLU A 163 15.62 2.27 -22.53
C GLU A 163 14.40 3.17 -22.27
N ASP A 164 13.23 2.60 -21.98
CA ASP A 164 12.00 3.31 -21.67
C ASP A 164 11.95 3.78 -20.20
N LEU A 165 12.76 3.18 -19.32
CA LEU A 165 12.82 3.46 -17.87
C LEU A 165 13.68 4.70 -17.57
N ASN A 166 13.27 5.85 -18.10
CA ASN A 166 14.05 7.08 -18.10
C ASN A 166 13.32 8.29 -17.50
N HIS A 167 12.13 8.11 -16.93
CA HIS A 167 11.44 9.18 -16.22
C HIS A 167 12.26 9.59 -14.97
N PRO A 168 12.17 10.85 -14.53
CA PRO A 168 12.84 11.29 -13.30
C PRO A 168 12.54 10.39 -12.09
N GLU A 169 11.31 9.88 -11.99
CA GLU A 169 10.84 8.96 -10.98
C GLU A 169 11.51 7.57 -11.09
N ASP A 170 11.65 7.00 -12.31
CA ASP A 170 12.40 5.75 -12.57
C ASP A 170 13.83 5.87 -12.05
N ILE A 171 14.50 6.95 -12.46
CA ILE A 171 15.91 7.21 -12.12
C ILE A 171 16.06 7.39 -10.60
N ALA A 172 15.15 8.12 -9.96
CA ALA A 172 15.17 8.34 -8.52
C ALA A 172 14.94 7.03 -7.75
N HIS A 173 13.98 6.22 -8.19
CA HIS A 173 13.65 4.93 -7.59
C HIS A 173 14.83 3.94 -7.69
N PHE A 174 15.44 3.79 -8.87
CA PHE A 174 16.63 2.92 -9.03
C PHE A 174 17.84 3.41 -8.25
N LYS A 175 18.09 4.72 -8.26
CA LYS A 175 19.18 5.30 -7.45
C LYS A 175 18.97 5.02 -5.95
N MET A 176 17.73 5.09 -5.47
CA MET A 176 17.41 4.72 -4.09
C MET A 176 17.73 3.25 -3.80
N HIS A 177 17.43 2.33 -4.73
CA HIS A 177 17.79 0.92 -4.61
C HIS A 177 19.32 0.72 -4.60
N GLU A 178 20.07 1.36 -5.51
CA GLU A 178 21.54 1.33 -5.49
C GLU A 178 22.12 1.80 -4.14
N GLU A 179 21.55 2.86 -3.55
CA GLU A 179 21.96 3.37 -2.23
C GLU A 179 21.55 2.43 -1.07
N LYS A 180 20.43 1.69 -1.20
CA LYS A 180 20.00 0.67 -0.24
C LYS A 180 20.93 -0.55 -0.30
N GLU A 181 21.23 -1.05 -1.50
CA GLU A 181 22.14 -2.17 -1.73
C GLU A 181 23.56 -1.87 -1.24
N ALA A 182 24.13 -0.71 -1.59
CA ALA A 182 25.47 -0.33 -1.14
C ALA A 182 25.59 -0.26 0.40
N ARG A 183 24.53 0.20 1.09
CA ARG A 183 24.46 0.22 2.56
C ARG A 183 24.36 -1.20 3.12
N GLN A 184 23.59 -2.07 2.48
CA GLN A 184 23.46 -3.48 2.88
C GLN A 184 24.80 -4.21 2.75
N GLU A 185 25.50 -4.05 1.63
CA GLU A 185 26.84 -4.63 1.43
C GLU A 185 27.86 -4.12 2.47
N GLU A 186 27.82 -2.83 2.82
CA GLU A 186 28.65 -2.29 3.90
C GLU A 186 28.33 -2.97 5.23
N TRP A 187 27.04 -3.13 5.54
CA TRP A 187 26.58 -3.73 6.78
C TRP A 187 27.02 -5.20 6.88
N GLU A 188 26.82 -6.00 5.82
CA GLU A 188 27.25 -7.40 5.76
C GLU A 188 28.77 -7.54 5.91
N ARG A 189 29.54 -6.66 5.25
CA ARG A 189 31.00 -6.61 5.39
C ARG A 189 31.43 -6.29 6.82
N LEU A 190 30.70 -5.46 7.55
CA LEU A 190 30.97 -5.16 8.95
C LEU A 190 30.58 -6.33 9.87
N GLU A 191 29.46 -6.99 9.61
CA GLU A 191 29.01 -8.17 10.36
C GLU A 191 30.02 -9.33 10.26
N LEU A 192 30.57 -9.57 9.06
CA LEU A 192 31.62 -10.57 8.84
C LEU A 192 32.90 -10.31 9.65
N ARG A 193 33.15 -9.07 10.07
CA ARG A 193 34.31 -8.70 10.92
C ARG A 193 34.05 -8.96 12.41
N GLY A 194 32.87 -9.43 12.78
CA GLY A 194 32.47 -9.69 14.16
C GLY A 194 31.99 -8.42 14.87
N VAL A 195 32.32 -8.28 16.16
CA VAL A 195 31.80 -7.18 16.98
C VAL A 195 32.38 -5.85 16.51
N VAL A 196 31.51 -4.97 16.00
CA VAL A 196 31.86 -3.59 15.63
C VAL A 196 31.98 -2.74 16.91
N GLU A 197 33.20 -2.59 17.43
CA GLU A 197 33.45 -1.94 18.73
C GLU A 197 32.84 -0.53 18.87
N LYS A 198 32.80 0.25 17.77
CA LYS A 198 32.16 1.58 17.76
C LYS A 198 30.66 1.54 18.09
N ASN A 199 29.97 0.44 17.78
CA ASN A 199 28.54 0.25 18.01
C ASN A 199 28.24 -0.24 19.42
N ILE A 200 29.25 -0.60 20.23
CA ILE A 200 29.05 -0.99 21.63
C ILE A 200 28.55 0.22 22.42
N PRO A 201 27.35 0.19 23.04
CA PRO A 201 26.86 1.28 23.86
C PRO A 201 27.82 1.61 25.00
N GLU A 202 27.92 2.88 25.39
CA GLU A 202 28.91 3.36 26.36
C GLU A 202 28.87 2.60 27.69
N LYS A 203 27.67 2.25 28.18
CA LYS A 203 27.47 1.45 29.40
C LYS A 203 28.14 0.07 29.41
N PHE A 204 28.55 -0.45 28.24
CA PHE A 204 29.24 -1.74 28.08
C PHE A 204 30.72 -1.57 27.70
N ARG A 205 31.20 -0.35 27.50
CA ARG A 205 32.62 -0.10 27.20
C ARG A 205 33.42 -0.14 28.51
N ARG A 206 34.54 -0.85 28.49
CA ARG A 206 35.44 -0.91 29.65
C ARG A 206 36.24 0.40 29.71
N HIS A 207 35.86 1.31 30.61
CA HIS A 207 36.68 2.49 30.91
C HIS A 207 38.04 2.02 31.44
N ARG A 208 39.13 2.40 30.76
CA ARG A 208 40.51 2.19 31.23
C ARG A 208 41.05 3.48 31.80
#